data_AF-A0A0D0HAM2-F1
#
_entry.id   AF-A0A0D0HAM2-F1
#
_cell.length_a   1.000
_cell.length_b   1.000
_cell.length_c   1.000
_cell.angle_alpha   90.00
_cell.angle_beta   90.00
_cell.angle_gamma   90.00
#
_symmetry.space_group_name_H-M   'P 1'
#
loop_
_entity.id
_entity.type
_entity.pdbx_description
1 polymer ?
#
loop_
_entity_poly.entity_id
_entity_poly.type
_entity_poly.pdbx_seq_one_letter_code
_entity_poly.pdbx_strand_id
1 'polypeptide(L)'
;MARTAEEAFKHTVDVAKAAGLTLLTTAWAGAQASYLFRCSNGHEFERLATSILYKNVTACPECKREALRDRWMEIVRERGGELVGSEFTTVARRYRFRCAKGHEWEALGQHIVAGHWCRRCVAEANSARLLDHDGLARLQAAAQSKGGRCLATEYVGRAARYELECSRGHRWQTKGGFILDGHWCPACARKDNAEQQRRSDGLQRLQAAAALRGGACLSESYTGLMSRYRYRCAAGHEWQSFAGSILGGTWCTACRFDEAGAVAFERLHATVTALNWRCLSGTWAGYNERYEFECEKGHRFTRNAMALLYRGEQAHCGACEADEIEARWLNTIASRSGELLNGPFRGLSERYRLRCAEGHEWETTGELIRRGKWCPECGRVKSAECNILADGLARLQAIAQQHGGRCLAAKYTRSRDHYRFECAKGHRWKASGQMMVHGHWCPKCAGIARRLTLETMQDIARKRGGLCMSTEYQGAHVKLTWQCHRGHVWQSSPANVKNKGRWCPNCAFLEMTKDPKKRLKWDYEGRE
;
A
#
# COMPACT_ATOMS: atom_id res chain seq x y z
N MET A 1 -63.39 -20.60 -22.85
CA MET A 1 -64.20 -20.30 -24.04
C MET A 1 -63.25 -19.90 -25.15
N ALA A 2 -63.26 -20.61 -26.27
CA ALA A 2 -62.42 -20.29 -27.42
C ALA A 2 -62.95 -19.00 -28.04
N ARG A 3 -62.18 -17.91 -27.91
CA ARG A 3 -62.49 -16.64 -28.60
C ARG A 3 -62.37 -16.90 -30.10
N THR A 4 -63.36 -16.49 -30.88
CA THR A 4 -63.24 -16.53 -32.34
C THR A 4 -62.11 -15.62 -32.80
N ALA A 5 -61.59 -15.81 -34.01
CA ALA A 5 -60.52 -14.98 -34.57
C ALA A 5 -60.90 -13.48 -34.56
N GLU A 6 -62.16 -13.17 -34.82
CA GLU A 6 -62.71 -11.80 -34.80
C GLU A 6 -62.81 -11.22 -33.38
N GLU A 7 -63.23 -12.02 -32.39
CA GLU A 7 -63.27 -11.59 -30.99
C GLU A 7 -61.86 -11.34 -30.43
N ALA A 8 -60.89 -12.18 -30.82
CA ALA A 8 -59.49 -12.01 -30.44
C ALA A 8 -58.87 -10.75 -31.08
N PHE A 9 -59.22 -10.46 -32.33
CA PHE A 9 -58.79 -9.25 -33.02
C PHE A 9 -59.37 -7.99 -32.39
N LYS A 10 -60.70 -7.96 -32.19
CA LYS A 10 -61.40 -6.84 -31.55
C LYS A 10 -60.85 -6.55 -30.16
N HIS A 11 -60.62 -7.60 -29.35
CA HIS A 11 -60.01 -7.44 -28.03
C HIS A 11 -58.58 -6.87 -28.09
N THR A 12 -57.78 -7.24 -29.10
CA THR A 12 -56.44 -6.67 -29.30
C THR A 12 -56.51 -5.19 -29.67
N VAL A 13 -57.46 -4.81 -30.53
CA VAL A 13 -57.74 -3.42 -30.89
C VAL A 13 -58.16 -2.60 -29.66
N ASP A 14 -59.08 -3.13 -28.84
CA ASP A 14 -59.57 -2.44 -27.65
C ASP A 14 -58.45 -2.23 -26.61
N VAL A 15 -57.62 -3.24 -26.37
CA VAL A 15 -56.48 -3.14 -25.43
C VAL A 15 -55.40 -2.19 -25.96
N ALA A 16 -55.12 -2.21 -27.27
CA ALA A 16 -54.18 -1.29 -27.89
C ALA A 16 -54.69 0.16 -27.80
N LYS A 17 -55.96 0.39 -28.11
CA LYS A 17 -56.61 1.70 -28.04
C LYS A 17 -56.65 2.25 -26.63
N ALA A 18 -56.99 1.42 -25.63
CA ALA A 18 -56.95 1.79 -24.22
C ALA A 18 -55.55 2.21 -23.75
N ALA A 19 -54.49 1.73 -24.40
CA ALA A 19 -53.11 2.13 -24.12
C ALA A 19 -52.58 3.25 -25.03
N GLY A 20 -53.44 3.92 -25.83
CA GLY A 20 -53.05 5.02 -26.72
C GLY A 20 -52.32 4.58 -27.98
N LEU A 21 -52.51 3.34 -28.42
CA LEU A 21 -51.97 2.79 -29.67
C LEU A 21 -53.09 2.54 -30.69
N THR A 22 -52.83 2.91 -31.94
CA THR A 22 -53.67 2.60 -33.10
C THR A 22 -53.10 1.40 -33.83
N LEU A 23 -53.88 0.33 -33.95
CA LEU A 23 -53.52 -0.82 -34.78
C LEU A 23 -53.69 -0.45 -36.26
N LEU A 24 -52.63 -0.55 -37.06
CA LEU A 24 -52.66 -0.23 -38.50
C LEU A 24 -52.94 -1.44 -39.40
N THR A 25 -52.84 -2.63 -38.84
CA THR A 25 -53.11 -3.89 -39.54
C THR A 25 -54.61 -4.19 -39.51
N THR A 26 -55.16 -4.64 -40.64
CA THR A 26 -56.61 -4.78 -40.84
C THR A 26 -57.14 -6.22 -40.72
N ALA A 27 -56.26 -7.21 -40.59
CA ALA A 27 -56.62 -8.62 -40.52
C ALA A 27 -55.89 -9.35 -39.38
N TRP A 28 -56.57 -10.30 -38.75
CA TRP A 28 -56.00 -11.16 -37.72
C TRP A 28 -55.23 -12.33 -38.34
N ALA A 29 -53.94 -12.39 -38.08
CA ALA A 29 -53.03 -13.46 -38.50
C ALA A 29 -52.65 -14.41 -37.35
N GLY A 30 -53.35 -14.33 -36.21
CA GLY A 30 -53.08 -15.15 -35.02
C GLY A 30 -52.28 -14.44 -33.93
N ALA A 31 -52.30 -14.97 -32.71
CA ALA A 31 -51.77 -14.30 -31.52
C ALA A 31 -50.22 -14.17 -31.51
N GLN A 32 -49.52 -15.02 -32.28
CA GLN A 32 -48.06 -15.02 -32.43
C GLN A 32 -47.58 -14.25 -33.67
N ALA A 33 -48.47 -13.60 -34.42
CA ALA A 33 -48.09 -12.77 -35.55
C ALA A 33 -47.63 -11.37 -35.09
N SER A 34 -46.76 -10.75 -35.88
CA SER A 34 -46.35 -9.35 -35.72
C SER A 34 -47.42 -8.44 -36.31
N TYR A 35 -47.78 -7.39 -35.57
CA TYR A 35 -48.74 -6.39 -36.00
C TYR A 35 -48.13 -5.00 -35.91
N LEU A 36 -48.48 -4.14 -36.87
CA LEU A 36 -48.03 -2.76 -36.91
C LEU A 36 -48.94 -1.87 -36.06
N PHE A 37 -48.34 -1.11 -35.15
CA PHE A 37 -49.00 -0.15 -34.27
C PHE A 37 -48.44 1.24 -34.48
N ARG A 38 -49.28 2.26 -34.35
CA ARG A 38 -48.89 3.68 -34.29
C ARG A 38 -49.26 4.24 -32.92
N CYS A 39 -48.31 4.85 -32.21
CA CYS A 39 -48.62 5.52 -30.94
C CYS A 39 -49.20 6.93 -31.15
N SER A 40 -49.72 7.53 -30.09
CA SER A 40 -50.20 8.92 -30.06
C SER A 40 -49.19 9.97 -30.53
N ASN A 41 -47.88 9.71 -30.37
CA ASN A 41 -46.81 10.59 -30.82
C ASN A 41 -46.39 10.34 -32.29
N GLY A 42 -47.11 9.49 -33.02
CA GLY A 42 -46.87 9.22 -34.44
C GLY A 42 -45.87 8.10 -34.74
N HIS A 43 -45.18 7.53 -33.75
CA HIS A 43 -44.23 6.43 -33.98
C HIS A 43 -44.92 5.14 -34.40
N GLU A 44 -44.45 4.55 -35.48
CA GLU A 44 -44.85 3.23 -35.96
C GLU A 44 -43.87 2.16 -35.49
N PHE A 45 -44.39 1.06 -34.96
CA PHE A 45 -43.57 -0.07 -34.54
C PHE A 45 -44.33 -1.39 -34.62
N GLU A 46 -43.57 -2.45 -34.83
CA GLU A 46 -44.09 -3.81 -34.86
C GLU A 46 -44.08 -4.47 -33.48
N ARG A 47 -45.12 -5.24 -33.19
CA ARG A 47 -45.20 -6.03 -31.95
C ARG A 47 -46.11 -7.25 -32.10
N LEU A 48 -45.80 -8.30 -31.36
CA LEU A 48 -46.65 -9.48 -31.27
C LEU A 48 -47.94 -9.18 -30.51
N ALA A 49 -49.09 -9.67 -30.99
CA ALA A 49 -50.37 -9.53 -30.29
C ALA A 49 -50.32 -10.11 -28.87
N THR A 50 -49.61 -11.23 -28.67
CA THR A 50 -49.40 -11.82 -27.33
C THR A 50 -48.71 -10.88 -26.33
N SER A 51 -47.85 -9.98 -26.81
CA SER A 51 -47.13 -9.05 -25.92
C SER A 51 -48.04 -7.94 -25.38
N ILE A 52 -49.08 -7.59 -26.12
CA ILE A 52 -50.12 -6.64 -25.71
C ILE A 52 -51.17 -7.35 -24.84
N LEU A 53 -51.69 -8.48 -25.33
CA LEU A 53 -52.79 -9.20 -24.69
C LEU A 53 -52.42 -9.87 -23.36
N TYR A 54 -51.22 -10.45 -23.25
CA TYR A 54 -50.85 -11.28 -22.09
C TYR A 54 -49.71 -10.71 -21.26
N LYS A 55 -48.77 -9.98 -21.89
CA LYS A 55 -47.62 -9.38 -21.17
C LYS A 55 -47.82 -7.92 -20.82
N ASN A 56 -48.94 -7.31 -21.25
CA ASN A 56 -49.31 -5.92 -21.03
C ASN A 56 -48.17 -4.92 -21.39
N VAL A 57 -47.36 -5.26 -22.39
CA VAL A 57 -46.29 -4.40 -22.88
C VAL A 57 -46.90 -3.49 -23.93
N THR A 58 -47.47 -2.38 -23.48
CA THR A 58 -48.20 -1.42 -24.33
C THR A 58 -47.45 -0.11 -24.55
N ALA A 59 -46.30 0.09 -23.91
CA ALA A 59 -45.48 1.28 -24.12
C ALA A 59 -44.83 1.29 -25.52
N CYS A 60 -44.84 2.46 -26.17
CA CYS A 60 -44.08 2.70 -27.41
C CYS A 60 -42.57 2.65 -27.13
N PRO A 61 -41.78 1.82 -27.84
CA PRO A 61 -40.32 1.73 -27.64
C PRO A 61 -39.57 3.02 -27.97
N GLU A 62 -40.04 3.77 -28.97
CA GLU A 62 -39.44 5.03 -29.38
C GLU A 62 -39.71 6.12 -28.34
N CYS A 63 -40.97 6.31 -27.93
CA CYS A 63 -41.30 7.26 -26.85
C CYS A 63 -40.56 6.94 -25.55
N LYS A 64 -40.36 5.65 -25.24
CA LYS A 64 -39.58 5.24 -24.06
C LYS A 64 -38.09 5.57 -24.19
N ARG A 65 -37.52 5.51 -25.40
CA ARG A 65 -36.14 5.90 -25.67
C ARG A 65 -35.96 7.41 -25.61
N GLU A 66 -36.89 8.17 -26.17
CA GLU A 66 -36.92 9.64 -26.10
C GLU A 66 -37.05 10.10 -24.65
N ALA A 67 -38.05 9.62 -23.91
CA ALA A 67 -38.22 9.97 -22.50
C ALA A 67 -36.99 9.60 -21.64
N LEU A 68 -36.31 8.49 -21.95
CA LEU A 68 -35.06 8.12 -21.27
C LEU A 68 -33.92 9.08 -21.63
N ARG A 69 -33.79 9.47 -22.90
CA ARG A 69 -32.81 10.44 -23.38
C ARG A 69 -33.03 11.79 -22.70
N ASP A 70 -34.25 12.30 -22.71
CA ASP A 70 -34.60 13.60 -22.15
C ASP A 70 -34.33 13.64 -20.65
N ARG A 71 -34.79 12.62 -19.91
CA ARG A 71 -34.51 12.48 -18.48
C ARG A 71 -33.01 12.36 -18.20
N TRP A 72 -32.26 11.68 -19.05
CA TRP A 72 -30.82 11.53 -18.88
C TRP A 72 -30.08 12.85 -19.12
N MET A 73 -30.46 13.59 -20.15
CA MET A 73 -29.93 14.92 -20.45
C MET A 73 -30.29 15.93 -19.36
N GLU A 74 -31.48 15.82 -18.78
CA GLU A 74 -31.91 16.63 -17.64
C GLU A 74 -31.02 16.40 -16.41
N ILE A 75 -30.75 15.14 -16.04
CA ILE A 75 -29.83 14.81 -14.93
C ILE A 75 -28.42 15.41 -15.17
N VAL A 76 -27.94 15.39 -16.42
CA VAL A 76 -26.65 15.96 -16.78
C VAL A 76 -26.65 17.47 -16.59
N ARG A 77 -27.71 18.16 -17.04
CA ARG A 77 -27.91 19.61 -16.91
C ARG A 77 -28.08 20.05 -15.46
N GLU A 78 -28.92 19.37 -14.68
CA GLU A 78 -29.15 19.65 -13.26
C GLU A 78 -27.87 19.58 -12.42
N ARG A 79 -26.94 18.70 -12.80
CA ARG A 79 -25.64 18.57 -12.13
C ARG A 79 -24.57 19.49 -12.71
N GLY A 80 -24.97 20.44 -13.55
CA GLY A 80 -24.09 21.44 -14.16
C GLY A 80 -23.03 20.81 -15.04
N GLY A 81 -23.38 19.81 -15.84
CA GLY A 81 -22.48 19.24 -16.84
C GLY A 81 -23.05 19.29 -18.24
N GLU A 82 -22.18 19.07 -19.21
CA GLU A 82 -22.50 18.94 -20.62
C GLU A 82 -21.89 17.66 -21.19
N LEU A 83 -22.53 17.14 -22.24
CA LEU A 83 -22.03 16.01 -23.01
C LEU A 83 -21.03 16.55 -24.04
N VAL A 84 -19.82 16.00 -24.07
CA VAL A 84 -18.79 16.39 -25.04
C VAL A 84 -18.63 15.28 -26.07
N GLY A 85 -19.08 15.53 -27.30
CA GLY A 85 -18.94 14.60 -28.42
C GLY A 85 -20.24 13.88 -28.80
N SER A 86 -20.24 12.55 -28.72
CA SER A 86 -21.31 11.72 -29.29
C SER A 86 -22.64 11.82 -28.54
N GLU A 87 -23.75 11.84 -29.29
CA GLU A 87 -25.11 11.90 -28.76
C GLU A 87 -25.46 10.69 -27.88
N PHE A 88 -26.37 10.90 -26.94
CA PHE A 88 -26.89 9.82 -26.11
C PHE A 88 -27.70 8.82 -26.94
N THR A 89 -27.37 7.54 -26.78
CA THR A 89 -28.03 6.42 -27.46
C THR A 89 -28.56 5.39 -26.46
N THR A 90 -27.78 5.04 -25.43
CA THR A 90 -28.18 4.08 -24.40
C THR A 90 -27.35 4.23 -23.12
N VAL A 91 -27.93 3.91 -21.96
CA VAL A 91 -27.24 3.92 -20.67
C VAL A 91 -26.08 2.93 -20.55
N ALA A 92 -26.02 1.90 -21.41
CA ALA A 92 -24.98 0.87 -21.39
C ALA A 92 -23.65 1.32 -22.03
N ARG A 93 -23.62 2.46 -22.74
CA ARG A 93 -22.41 2.98 -23.39
C ARG A 93 -21.69 4.01 -22.52
N ARG A 94 -20.43 4.26 -22.87
CA ARG A 94 -19.60 5.29 -22.28
C ARG A 94 -19.74 6.58 -23.07
N TYR A 95 -19.84 7.68 -22.35
CA TYR A 95 -19.89 9.02 -22.89
C TYR A 95 -18.87 9.89 -22.19
N ARG A 96 -18.45 10.95 -22.87
CA ARG A 96 -17.54 11.96 -22.33
C ARG A 96 -18.35 13.17 -21.87
N PHE A 97 -18.04 13.65 -20.67
CA PHE A 97 -18.74 14.74 -20.02
C PHE A 97 -17.75 15.83 -19.64
N ARG A 98 -18.23 17.06 -19.58
CA ARG A 98 -17.54 18.19 -18.98
C ARG A 98 -18.42 18.79 -17.89
N CYS A 99 -17.89 19.03 -16.70
CA CYS A 99 -18.64 19.71 -15.62
C CYS A 99 -18.44 21.22 -15.70
N ALA A 100 -19.23 21.98 -14.93
CA ALA A 100 -19.14 23.45 -14.82
C ALA A 100 -17.75 23.98 -14.45
N LYS A 101 -16.92 23.18 -13.75
CA LYS A 101 -15.52 23.52 -13.44
C LYS A 101 -14.53 23.18 -14.56
N GLY A 102 -14.99 22.78 -15.74
CA GLY A 102 -14.14 22.43 -16.89
C GLY A 102 -13.51 21.03 -16.85
N HIS A 103 -13.77 20.21 -15.83
CA HIS A 103 -13.22 18.85 -15.78
C HIS A 103 -13.92 17.94 -16.80
N GLU A 104 -13.12 17.29 -17.65
CA GLU A 104 -13.58 16.27 -18.58
C GLU A 104 -13.35 14.86 -18.05
N TRP A 105 -14.33 13.97 -18.22
CA TRP A 105 -14.18 12.56 -17.88
C TRP A 105 -15.09 11.66 -18.72
N GLU A 106 -14.77 10.37 -18.78
CA GLU A 106 -15.61 9.37 -19.42
C GLU A 106 -16.32 8.49 -18.38
N ALA A 107 -17.63 8.30 -18.54
CA ALA A 107 -18.44 7.46 -17.67
C ALA A 107 -19.51 6.69 -18.45
N LEU A 108 -19.93 5.55 -17.91
CA LEU A 108 -21.10 4.83 -18.41
C LEU A 108 -22.37 5.62 -18.12
N GLY A 109 -23.31 5.67 -19.08
CA GLY A 109 -24.59 6.37 -18.90
C GLY A 109 -25.37 5.91 -17.67
N GLN A 110 -25.33 4.61 -17.34
CA GLN A 110 -25.95 4.03 -16.14
C GLN A 110 -25.37 4.60 -14.83
N HIS A 111 -24.10 4.99 -14.80
CA HIS A 111 -23.49 5.54 -13.59
C HIS A 111 -23.96 6.97 -13.32
N ILE A 112 -24.28 7.73 -14.38
CA ILE A 112 -24.87 9.06 -14.24
C ILE A 112 -26.25 8.96 -13.61
N VAL A 113 -27.08 8.02 -14.11
CA VAL A 113 -28.39 7.70 -13.53
C VAL A 113 -28.27 7.25 -12.07
N ALA A 114 -27.28 6.41 -11.75
CA ALA A 114 -27.04 5.93 -10.38
C ALA A 114 -26.47 6.98 -9.40
N GLY A 115 -26.24 8.22 -9.84
CA GLY A 115 -25.79 9.30 -8.96
C GLY A 115 -24.29 9.59 -8.96
N HIS A 116 -23.49 8.85 -9.74
CA HIS A 116 -22.06 9.13 -9.84
C HIS A 116 -21.81 10.34 -10.74
N TRP A 117 -20.90 11.20 -10.30
CA TRP A 117 -20.55 12.44 -11.01
C TRP A 117 -19.05 12.69 -11.05
N CYS A 118 -18.63 13.89 -11.49
CA CYS A 118 -17.24 14.30 -11.60
C CYS A 118 -16.45 14.01 -10.32
N ARG A 119 -15.53 13.04 -10.41
CA ARG A 119 -14.71 12.61 -9.26
C ARG A 119 -13.83 13.71 -8.72
N ARG A 120 -13.36 14.62 -9.57
CA ARG A 120 -12.54 15.77 -9.16
C ARG A 120 -13.36 16.77 -8.34
N CYS A 121 -14.54 17.15 -8.81
CA CYS A 121 -15.45 18.01 -8.05
C CYS A 121 -15.89 17.37 -6.72
N VAL A 122 -16.18 16.05 -6.73
CA VAL A 122 -16.53 15.32 -5.50
C VAL A 122 -15.34 15.25 -4.55
N ALA A 123 -14.13 15.02 -5.04
CA ALA A 123 -12.92 15.02 -4.22
C ALA A 123 -12.62 16.41 -3.64
N GLU A 124 -12.78 17.48 -4.42
CA GLU A 124 -12.66 18.87 -3.98
C GLU A 124 -13.70 19.22 -2.91
N ALA A 125 -14.97 18.89 -3.14
CA ALA A 125 -16.05 19.12 -2.17
C ALA A 125 -15.84 18.32 -0.88
N ASN A 126 -15.39 17.07 -0.99
CA ASN A 126 -15.03 16.26 0.17
C ASN A 126 -13.80 16.81 0.88
N SER A 127 -12.80 17.29 0.15
CA SER A 127 -11.62 17.95 0.73
C SER A 127 -12.03 19.21 1.48
N ALA A 128 -12.84 20.08 0.87
CA ALA A 128 -13.40 21.28 1.51
C ALA A 128 -14.23 20.95 2.76
N ARG A 129 -15.04 19.89 2.72
CA ARG A 129 -15.83 19.45 3.88
C ARG A 129 -14.99 18.81 4.99
N LEU A 130 -13.79 18.33 4.66
CA LEU A 130 -12.79 17.79 5.59
C LEU A 130 -11.77 18.85 6.05
N LEU A 131 -11.76 20.03 5.43
CA LEU A 131 -10.98 21.18 5.87
C LEU A 131 -11.69 21.77 7.08
N ASP A 132 -11.01 21.71 8.22
CA ASP A 132 -11.39 22.44 9.42
C ASP A 132 -11.32 23.93 9.09
N HIS A 133 -12.43 24.66 9.23
CA HIS A 133 -12.49 26.10 8.94
C HIS A 133 -11.48 26.88 9.80
N ASP A 134 -11.08 26.32 10.95
CA ASP A 134 -10.08 26.89 11.85
C ASP A 134 -8.68 26.26 11.68
N GLY A 135 -8.46 25.47 10.62
CA GLY A 135 -7.24 24.68 10.45
C GLY A 135 -5.96 25.49 10.38
N LEU A 136 -6.00 26.70 9.79
CA LEU A 136 -4.85 27.59 9.73
C LEU A 136 -4.51 28.17 11.10
N ALA A 137 -5.51 28.70 11.81
CA ALA A 137 -5.32 29.31 13.12
C ALA A 137 -4.82 28.27 14.13
N ARG A 138 -5.35 27.05 14.08
CA ARG A 138 -4.87 25.92 14.89
C ARG A 138 -3.41 25.57 14.58
N LEU A 139 -3.02 25.55 13.30
CA LEU A 139 -1.65 25.26 12.90
C LEU A 139 -0.69 26.37 13.35
N GLN A 140 -1.10 27.63 13.22
CA GLN A 140 -0.34 28.80 13.68
C GLN A 140 -0.24 28.82 15.22
N ALA A 141 -1.33 28.54 15.94
CA ALA A 141 -1.34 28.44 17.40
C ALA A 141 -0.47 27.27 17.89
N ALA A 142 -0.51 26.11 17.23
CA ALA A 142 0.37 24.98 17.53
C ALA A 142 1.84 25.37 17.34
N ALA A 143 2.17 26.07 16.25
CA ALA A 143 3.51 26.60 16.02
C ALA A 143 3.97 27.59 17.09
N GLN A 144 3.10 28.54 17.46
CA GLN A 144 3.36 29.52 18.53
C GLN A 144 3.57 28.84 19.88
N SER A 145 2.75 27.85 20.23
CA SER A 145 2.86 27.09 21.49
C SER A 145 4.19 26.35 21.64
N LYS A 146 4.85 26.03 20.51
CA LYS A 146 6.16 25.37 20.46
C LYS A 146 7.32 26.37 20.28
N GLY A 147 7.05 27.66 20.46
CA GLY A 147 8.04 28.73 20.35
C GLY A 147 8.52 28.94 18.92
N GLY A 148 7.62 28.98 17.94
CA GLY A 148 7.94 29.40 16.58
C GLY A 148 6.72 29.89 15.81
N ARG A 149 6.82 29.97 14.48
CA ARG A 149 5.74 30.44 13.62
C ARG A 149 5.57 29.56 12.38
N CYS A 150 4.32 29.42 11.98
CA CYS A 150 3.96 28.88 10.67
C CYS A 150 3.97 30.04 9.66
N LEU A 151 4.66 29.88 8.54
CA LEU A 151 4.77 30.92 7.50
C LEU A 151 3.63 30.84 6.46
N ALA A 152 2.75 29.85 6.58
CA ALA A 152 1.64 29.67 5.65
C ALA A 152 0.53 30.69 5.89
N THR A 153 -0.01 31.22 4.78
CA THR A 153 -1.15 32.14 4.74
C THR A 153 -2.49 31.44 4.48
N GLU A 154 -2.46 30.17 4.03
CA GLU A 154 -3.65 29.38 3.71
C GLU A 154 -3.52 27.95 4.23
N TYR A 155 -4.66 27.34 4.58
CA TYR A 155 -4.70 25.95 5.06
C TYR A 155 -5.28 25.01 4.01
N VAL A 156 -4.39 24.20 3.43
CA VAL A 156 -4.71 23.22 2.38
C VAL A 156 -5.06 21.82 2.93
N GLY A 157 -4.85 21.56 4.22
CA GLY A 157 -5.23 20.33 4.92
C GLY A 157 -4.09 19.64 5.66
N ARG A 158 -4.40 18.70 6.56
CA ARG A 158 -3.41 18.03 7.43
C ARG A 158 -2.31 17.28 6.66
N ALA A 159 -2.61 16.78 5.47
CA ALA A 159 -1.63 16.06 4.65
C ALA A 159 -0.71 16.98 3.85
N ALA A 160 -1.07 18.26 3.68
CA ALA A 160 -0.29 19.25 2.97
C ALA A 160 0.96 19.63 3.76
N ARG A 161 2.00 20.06 3.04
CA ARG A 161 3.28 20.49 3.62
C ARG A 161 3.24 22.00 3.86
N TYR A 162 3.67 22.41 5.04
CA TYR A 162 3.73 23.80 5.46
C TYR A 162 5.15 24.14 5.87
N GLU A 163 5.54 25.39 5.63
CA GLU A 163 6.83 25.92 6.05
C GLU A 163 6.73 26.55 7.44
N LEU A 164 7.66 26.18 8.32
CA LEU A 164 7.70 26.61 9.71
C LEU A 164 9.09 27.11 10.07
N GLU A 165 9.13 28.04 11.01
CA GLU A 165 10.34 28.62 11.57
C GLU A 165 10.29 28.53 13.10
N CYS A 166 11.31 27.97 13.73
CA CYS A 166 11.38 27.92 15.20
C CYS A 166 12.10 29.16 15.77
N SER A 167 11.99 29.38 17.09
CA SER A 167 12.68 30.46 17.81
C SER A 167 14.20 30.45 17.66
N ARG A 168 14.79 29.29 17.35
CA ARG A 168 16.23 29.14 17.09
C ARG A 168 16.60 29.43 15.62
N GLY A 169 15.66 29.90 14.81
CA GLY A 169 15.88 30.30 13.41
C GLY A 169 15.88 29.15 12.40
N HIS A 170 15.63 27.90 12.81
CA HIS A 170 15.58 26.79 11.86
C HIS A 170 14.29 26.85 11.03
N ARG A 171 14.44 26.81 9.71
CA ARG A 171 13.33 26.72 8.75
C ARG A 171 13.22 25.31 8.19
N TRP A 172 12.01 24.76 8.17
CA TRP A 172 11.76 23.43 7.58
C TRP A 172 10.33 23.30 7.06
N GLN A 173 10.13 22.30 6.20
CA GLN A 173 8.81 21.93 5.71
C GLN A 173 8.38 20.56 6.25
N THR A 174 7.15 20.45 6.75
CA THR A 174 6.55 19.17 7.16
C THR A 174 5.03 19.17 6.97
N LYS A 175 4.38 18.00 7.13
CA LYS A 175 2.92 17.92 7.00
C LYS A 175 2.23 18.59 8.18
N GLY A 176 1.13 19.32 7.92
CA GLY A 176 0.39 20.05 8.96
C GLY A 176 -0.13 19.15 10.08
N GLY A 177 -0.50 17.91 9.77
CA GLY A 177 -0.89 16.90 10.73
C GLY A 177 0.16 16.65 11.81
N PHE A 178 1.46 16.56 11.43
CA PHE A 178 2.52 16.32 12.41
C PHE A 178 2.66 17.45 13.44
N ILE A 179 2.46 18.71 13.00
CA ILE A 179 2.51 19.86 13.90
C ILE A 179 1.29 19.86 14.83
N LEU A 180 0.11 19.60 14.28
CA LEU A 180 -1.14 19.50 15.05
C LEU A 180 -1.13 18.32 16.04
N ASP A 181 -0.42 17.25 15.73
CA ASP A 181 -0.22 16.08 16.60
C ASP A 181 0.90 16.31 17.64
N GLY A 182 1.57 17.47 17.61
CA GLY A 182 2.50 17.93 18.65
C GLY A 182 3.99 17.76 18.33
N HIS A 183 4.36 17.24 17.15
CA HIS A 183 5.75 17.17 16.72
C HIS A 183 6.27 18.55 16.31
N TRP A 184 7.54 18.82 16.58
CA TRP A 184 8.16 20.12 16.31
C TRP A 184 9.55 20.00 15.66
N CYS A 185 10.25 21.13 15.57
CA CYS A 185 11.53 21.34 14.90
C CYS A 185 12.49 20.14 15.07
N PRO A 186 12.80 19.40 14.00
CA PRO A 186 13.64 18.21 14.07
C PRO A 186 15.10 18.55 14.40
N ALA A 187 15.58 19.73 14.01
CA ALA A 187 16.93 20.18 14.35
C ALA A 187 17.06 20.44 15.87
N CYS A 188 16.08 21.12 16.46
CA CYS A 188 16.02 21.31 17.92
C CYS A 188 15.89 19.97 18.63
N ALA A 189 14.95 19.11 18.21
CA ALA A 189 14.76 17.81 18.85
C ALA A 189 16.01 16.92 18.78
N ARG A 190 16.76 16.94 17.66
CA ARG A 190 18.05 16.22 17.56
C ARG A 190 19.09 16.80 18.51
N LYS A 191 19.20 18.13 18.62
CA LYS A 191 20.12 18.78 19.56
C LYS A 191 19.72 18.42 20.98
N ASP A 192 18.48 18.71 21.39
CA ASP A 192 17.96 18.48 22.73
C ASP A 192 18.07 16.99 23.15
N ASN A 193 17.76 16.03 22.25
CA ASN A 193 18.00 14.61 22.50
C ASN A 193 19.48 14.26 22.62
N ALA A 194 20.34 14.85 21.79
CA ALA A 194 21.79 14.68 21.92
C ALA A 194 22.28 15.25 23.26
N GLU A 195 21.72 16.37 23.73
CA GLU A 195 22.04 17.00 25.02
C GLU A 195 21.56 16.15 26.21
N GLN A 196 20.34 15.63 26.16
CA GLN A 196 19.76 14.75 27.19
C GLN A 196 20.46 13.38 27.25
N GLN A 197 21.00 12.90 26.14
CA GLN A 197 21.84 11.70 26.10
C GLN A 197 23.30 11.97 26.51
N ARG A 198 23.70 13.23 26.76
CA ARG A 198 25.03 13.50 27.34
C ARG A 198 25.04 13.04 28.79
N ARG A 199 25.84 12.01 29.07
CA ARG A 199 26.21 11.72 30.45
C ARG A 199 27.06 12.88 30.99
N SER A 200 26.69 13.38 32.16
CA SER A 200 27.44 14.41 32.89
C SER A 200 28.87 13.98 33.23
N ASP A 201 29.11 12.66 33.36
CA ASP A 201 30.42 12.06 33.65
C ASP A 201 31.31 11.82 32.41
N GLY A 202 30.87 12.27 31.22
CA GLY A 202 31.48 11.89 29.95
C GLY A 202 32.96 12.28 29.83
N LEU A 203 33.34 13.47 30.30
CA LEU A 203 34.73 13.93 30.27
C LEU A 203 35.63 13.13 31.22
N GLN A 204 35.17 12.91 32.45
CA GLN A 204 35.88 12.17 33.48
C GLN A 204 36.17 10.74 33.03
N ARG A 205 35.20 10.11 32.35
CA ARG A 205 35.39 8.78 31.75
C ARG A 205 36.44 8.76 30.64
N LEU A 206 36.50 9.79 29.80
CA LEU A 206 37.55 9.90 28.78
C LEU A 206 38.93 10.14 29.39
N GLN A 207 39.01 10.98 30.42
CA GLN A 207 40.25 11.23 31.15
C GLN A 207 40.73 9.95 31.88
N ALA A 208 39.84 9.23 32.55
CA ALA A 208 40.15 7.96 33.20
C ALA A 208 40.57 6.89 32.18
N ALA A 209 39.88 6.78 31.04
CA ALA A 209 40.24 5.86 29.97
C ALA A 209 41.59 6.18 29.32
N ALA A 210 41.95 7.47 29.26
CA ALA A 210 43.27 7.91 28.82
C ALA A 210 44.36 7.56 29.83
N ALA A 211 44.12 7.86 31.11
CA ALA A 211 45.05 7.59 32.21
C ALA A 211 45.34 6.10 32.35
N LEU A 212 44.32 5.24 32.25
CA LEU A 212 44.46 3.78 32.28
C LEU A 212 45.42 3.25 31.20
N ARG A 213 45.57 3.98 30.09
CA ARG A 213 46.43 3.61 28.95
C ARG A 213 47.73 4.42 28.90
N GLY A 214 48.13 4.98 30.04
CA GLY A 214 49.37 5.73 30.20
C GLY A 214 49.39 7.06 29.44
N GLY A 215 48.25 7.67 29.16
CA GLY A 215 48.20 8.97 28.48
C GLY A 215 47.17 9.93 29.08
N ALA A 216 46.95 11.05 28.40
CA ALA A 216 46.08 12.12 28.87
C ALA A 216 45.07 12.53 27.78
N CYS A 217 43.87 12.91 28.21
CA CYS A 217 42.94 13.66 27.36
C CYS A 217 43.23 15.16 27.55
N LEU A 218 43.56 15.85 26.46
CA LEU A 218 43.93 17.28 26.42
C LEU A 218 42.72 18.18 26.14
N SER A 219 41.51 17.65 26.16
CA SER A 219 40.28 18.40 25.96
C SER A 219 39.60 18.69 27.29
N GLU A 220 39.08 19.91 27.44
CA GLU A 220 38.53 20.42 28.72
C GLU A 220 37.01 20.35 28.80
N SER A 221 36.32 20.05 27.69
CA SER A 221 34.86 19.98 27.63
C SER A 221 34.40 18.71 26.91
N TYR A 222 33.24 18.17 27.31
CA TYR A 222 32.62 17.00 26.69
C TYR A 222 31.35 17.39 25.94
N THR A 223 31.35 17.17 24.62
CA THR A 223 30.24 17.53 23.72
C THR A 223 29.41 16.33 23.27
N GLY A 224 29.91 15.10 23.44
CA GLY A 224 29.24 13.84 23.07
C GLY A 224 30.19 12.74 22.55
N LEU A 225 29.66 11.53 22.35
CA LEU A 225 30.45 10.35 21.93
C LEU A 225 30.98 10.45 20.49
N MET A 226 30.30 11.18 19.62
CA MET A 226 30.64 11.34 18.19
C MET A 226 31.49 12.60 17.93
N SER A 227 31.90 13.31 18.97
CA SER A 227 32.81 14.45 18.84
C SER A 227 34.26 14.00 18.92
N ARG A 228 35.17 14.76 18.29
CA ARG A 228 36.61 14.52 18.34
C ARG A 228 37.23 15.24 19.53
N TYR A 229 38.09 14.54 20.25
CA TYR A 229 38.85 15.07 21.39
C TYR A 229 40.32 14.81 21.17
N ARG A 230 41.17 15.62 21.80
CA ARG A 230 42.63 15.55 21.67
C ARG A 230 43.20 14.70 22.81
N TYR A 231 44.14 13.83 22.48
CA TYR A 231 44.79 12.91 23.42
C TYR A 231 46.30 12.92 23.23
N ARG A 232 47.04 12.59 24.28
CA ARG A 232 48.49 12.37 24.28
C ARG A 232 48.81 11.03 24.93
N CYS A 233 49.69 10.21 24.36
CA CYS A 233 50.10 8.93 24.98
C CYS A 233 51.41 9.07 25.78
N ALA A 234 51.82 7.98 26.45
CA ALA A 234 53.08 7.90 27.21
C ALA A 234 54.32 8.22 26.36
N ALA A 235 54.33 7.79 25.10
CA ALA A 235 55.43 8.06 24.15
C ALA A 235 55.39 9.49 23.57
N GLY A 236 54.46 10.36 24.01
CA GLY A 236 54.37 11.75 23.59
C GLY A 236 53.57 12.01 22.31
N HIS A 237 53.04 10.97 21.65
CA HIS A 237 52.22 11.16 20.45
C HIS A 237 50.88 11.84 20.76
N GLU A 238 50.58 12.91 20.02
CA GLU A 238 49.29 13.62 20.10
C GLU A 238 48.39 13.31 18.91
N TRP A 239 47.11 13.04 19.16
CA TRP A 239 46.13 12.80 18.09
C TRP A 239 44.72 13.23 18.48
N GLN A 240 43.83 13.28 17.48
CA GLN A 240 42.41 13.51 17.68
C GLN A 240 41.60 12.24 17.36
N SER A 241 40.68 11.85 18.24
CA SER A 241 39.81 10.69 18.04
C SER A 241 38.42 10.90 18.64
N PHE A 242 37.45 10.11 18.19
CA PHE A 242 36.09 10.13 18.72
C PHE A 242 36.04 9.54 20.14
N ALA A 243 35.25 10.14 21.03
CA ALA A 243 35.07 9.64 22.40
C ALA A 243 34.58 8.19 22.46
N GLY A 244 33.64 7.82 21.58
CA GLY A 244 33.14 6.43 21.50
C GLY A 244 34.24 5.42 21.18
N SER A 245 35.20 5.77 20.32
CA SER A 245 36.31 4.87 19.95
C SER A 245 37.31 4.68 21.09
N ILE A 246 37.61 5.74 21.85
CA ILE A 246 38.52 5.67 23.02
C ILE A 246 37.89 4.84 24.14
N LEU A 247 36.61 5.09 24.45
CA LEU A 247 35.88 4.29 25.44
C LEU A 247 35.69 2.84 24.99
N GLY A 248 35.58 2.60 23.67
CA GLY A 248 35.48 1.27 23.07
C GLY A 248 36.80 0.49 22.98
N GLY A 249 37.94 1.07 23.39
CA GLY A 249 39.21 0.35 23.49
C GLY A 249 40.34 0.84 22.60
N THR A 250 40.04 1.62 21.56
CA THR A 250 41.05 2.13 20.61
C THR A 250 41.90 3.21 21.27
N TRP A 251 43.23 3.15 21.12
CA TRP A 251 44.16 4.13 21.69
C TRP A 251 45.13 4.68 20.63
N CYS A 252 46.34 5.08 21.05
CA CYS A 252 47.37 5.65 20.19
C CYS A 252 47.74 4.69 19.06
N THR A 253 47.36 5.02 17.83
CA THR A 253 47.72 4.24 16.65
C THR A 253 49.20 4.34 16.35
N ALA A 254 49.85 5.48 16.63
CA ALA A 254 51.29 5.61 16.46
C ALA A 254 52.05 4.60 17.33
N CYS A 255 51.76 4.51 18.65
CA CYS A 255 52.36 3.49 19.51
C CYS A 255 52.00 2.05 19.13
N ARG A 256 50.80 1.83 18.58
CA ARG A 256 50.42 0.50 18.05
C ARG A 256 51.29 0.08 16.85
N PHE A 257 51.85 1.05 16.14
CA PHE A 257 52.59 0.86 14.90
C PHE A 257 54.06 1.30 15.03
N ASP A 258 54.53 1.58 16.25
CA ASP A 258 55.89 2.05 16.62
C ASP A 258 56.90 0.90 16.59
N GLU A 259 56.81 0.05 15.58
CA GLU A 259 57.84 -0.88 15.18
C GLU A 259 58.76 -0.17 14.18
N ALA A 260 60.07 -0.42 14.25
CA ALA A 260 61.02 0.11 13.28
C ALA A 260 60.56 -0.19 11.84
N GLY A 261 60.58 0.82 10.95
CA GLY A 261 60.05 0.71 9.59
C GLY A 261 60.58 -0.47 8.77
N ALA A 262 61.80 -0.94 9.08
CA ALA A 262 62.38 -2.15 8.48
C ALA A 262 61.58 -3.42 8.82
N VAL A 263 61.16 -3.60 10.08
CA VAL A 263 60.38 -4.76 10.54
C VAL A 263 58.98 -4.73 9.92
N ALA A 264 58.37 -3.55 9.82
CA ALA A 264 57.07 -3.38 9.18
C ALA A 264 57.10 -3.72 7.68
N PHE A 265 58.20 -3.40 7.00
CA PHE A 265 58.40 -3.69 5.58
C PHE A 265 58.68 -5.17 5.30
N GLU A 266 59.50 -5.81 6.13
CA GLU A 266 59.71 -7.26 6.07
C GLU A 266 58.39 -8.03 6.26
N ARG A 267 57.55 -7.60 7.21
CA ARG A 267 56.22 -8.18 7.42
C ARG A 267 55.30 -7.96 6.21
N LEU A 268 55.35 -6.78 5.59
CA LEU A 268 54.61 -6.51 4.35
C LEU A 268 55.05 -7.47 3.25
N HIS A 269 56.36 -7.62 3.03
CA HIS A 269 56.93 -8.56 2.07
C HIS A 269 56.50 -10.00 2.35
N ALA A 270 56.65 -10.48 3.58
CA ALA A 270 56.24 -11.83 3.97
C ALA A 270 54.73 -12.06 3.74
N THR A 271 53.90 -11.07 4.06
CA THR A 271 52.45 -11.14 3.86
C THR A 271 52.07 -11.21 2.39
N VAL A 272 52.68 -10.39 1.52
CA VAL A 272 52.36 -10.43 0.09
C VAL A 272 52.92 -11.66 -0.59
N THR A 273 54.07 -12.17 -0.16
CA THR A 273 54.61 -13.45 -0.64
C THR A 273 53.70 -14.62 -0.26
N ALA A 274 53.14 -14.63 0.95
CA ALA A 274 52.15 -15.64 1.34
C ALA A 274 50.84 -15.57 0.51
N LEU A 275 50.56 -14.43 -0.13
CA LEU A 275 49.46 -14.24 -1.07
C LEU A 275 49.86 -14.48 -2.54
N ASN A 276 51.06 -15.01 -2.79
CA ASN A 276 51.66 -15.19 -4.11
C ASN A 276 51.79 -13.88 -4.91
N TRP A 277 52.03 -12.77 -4.23
CA TRP A 277 52.28 -11.47 -4.86
C TRP A 277 53.73 -11.03 -4.66
N ARG A 278 54.23 -10.27 -5.62
CA ARG A 278 55.53 -9.62 -5.59
C ARG A 278 55.33 -8.14 -5.27
N CYS A 279 56.01 -7.62 -4.24
CA CYS A 279 56.10 -6.18 -4.02
C CYS A 279 57.17 -5.59 -4.95
N LEU A 280 56.80 -4.52 -5.66
CA LEU A 280 57.68 -3.80 -6.59
C LEU A 280 58.29 -2.54 -5.97
N SER A 281 57.72 -2.05 -4.86
CA SER A 281 58.25 -0.91 -4.12
C SER A 281 59.48 -1.32 -3.30
N GLY A 282 60.51 -0.46 -3.27
CA GLY A 282 61.83 -0.79 -2.69
C GLY A 282 62.11 -0.27 -1.28
N THR A 283 61.27 0.62 -0.73
CA THR A 283 61.49 1.22 0.60
C THR A 283 60.19 1.38 1.37
N TRP A 284 60.29 1.34 2.71
CA TRP A 284 59.17 1.63 3.60
C TRP A 284 58.88 3.13 3.66
N ALA A 285 57.70 3.53 3.22
CA ALA A 285 57.22 4.92 3.27
C ALA A 285 56.15 5.15 4.36
N GLY A 286 55.69 4.09 5.03
CA GLY A 286 54.67 4.14 6.08
C GLY A 286 53.43 3.29 5.79
N TYR A 287 52.56 3.12 6.79
CA TYR A 287 51.42 2.19 6.73
C TYR A 287 50.30 2.63 5.77
N ASN A 288 50.09 3.92 5.58
CA ASN A 288 49.02 4.47 4.73
C ASN A 288 49.45 4.74 3.30
N GLU A 289 50.75 4.67 3.01
CA GLU A 289 51.30 4.90 1.69
C GLU A 289 50.94 3.79 0.71
N ARG A 290 50.91 4.13 -0.57
CA ARG A 290 50.59 3.19 -1.65
C ARG A 290 51.86 2.51 -2.14
N TYR A 291 51.87 1.20 -2.05
CA TYR A 291 52.92 0.32 -2.57
C TYR A 291 52.41 -0.38 -3.82
N GLU A 292 53.31 -0.67 -4.76
CA GLU A 292 53.03 -1.40 -5.99
C GLU A 292 53.24 -2.90 -5.79
N PHE A 293 52.29 -3.68 -6.28
CA PHE A 293 52.29 -5.14 -6.21
C PHE A 293 51.96 -5.74 -7.57
N GLU A 294 52.48 -6.94 -7.81
CA GLU A 294 52.22 -7.77 -8.99
C GLU A 294 51.76 -9.16 -8.51
N CYS A 295 50.60 -9.64 -8.97
CA CYS A 295 50.16 -10.99 -8.62
C CYS A 295 50.78 -12.07 -9.53
N GLU A 296 50.58 -13.34 -9.20
CA GLU A 296 51.04 -14.50 -9.98
C GLU A 296 50.58 -14.50 -11.45
N LYS A 297 49.40 -13.95 -11.75
CA LYS A 297 48.89 -13.80 -13.13
C LYS A 297 49.47 -12.58 -13.87
N GLY A 298 50.38 -11.82 -13.24
CA GLY A 298 51.02 -10.63 -13.84
C GLY A 298 50.24 -9.32 -13.71
N HIS A 299 49.13 -9.28 -12.96
CA HIS A 299 48.37 -8.05 -12.75
C HIS A 299 49.07 -7.10 -11.77
N ARG A 300 49.28 -5.86 -12.19
CA ARG A 300 49.88 -4.80 -11.38
C ARG A 300 48.82 -3.91 -10.75
N PHE A 301 48.95 -3.64 -9.46
CA PHE A 301 48.03 -2.79 -8.70
C PHE A 301 48.71 -2.15 -7.50
N THR A 302 48.09 -1.09 -6.96
CA THR A 302 48.58 -0.37 -5.78
C THR A 302 47.68 -0.60 -4.57
N ARG A 303 48.27 -0.81 -3.39
CA ARG A 303 47.55 -0.90 -2.11
C ARG A 303 48.37 -0.32 -0.96
N ASN A 304 47.69 0.06 0.12
CA ASN A 304 48.39 0.47 1.33
C ASN A 304 48.73 -0.72 2.25
N ALA A 305 49.84 -0.59 2.98
CA ALA A 305 50.32 -1.64 3.86
C ALA A 305 49.33 -1.93 5.01
N MET A 306 48.60 -0.91 5.48
CA MET A 306 47.61 -1.06 6.56
C MET A 306 46.45 -2.01 6.17
N ALA A 307 45.99 -1.99 4.92
CA ALA A 307 44.92 -2.88 4.47
C ALA A 307 45.35 -4.36 4.46
N LEU A 308 46.60 -4.62 4.06
CA LEU A 308 47.13 -5.98 3.93
C LEU A 308 47.53 -6.58 5.28
N LEU A 309 48.19 -5.80 6.14
CA LEU A 309 48.72 -6.30 7.41
C LEU A 309 47.68 -6.46 8.52
N TYR A 310 46.59 -5.67 8.50
CA TYR A 310 45.69 -5.58 9.65
C TYR A 310 44.19 -5.71 9.35
N ARG A 311 43.74 -5.48 8.12
CA ARG A 311 42.29 -5.49 7.81
C ARG A 311 41.80 -6.77 7.17
N GLY A 312 42.67 -7.60 6.58
CA GLY A 312 42.36 -8.96 6.08
C GLY A 312 41.34 -9.07 4.93
N GLU A 313 40.47 -8.08 4.73
CA GLU A 313 39.36 -8.09 3.76
C GLU A 313 39.81 -7.89 2.30
N GLN A 314 41.08 -7.54 2.08
CA GLN A 314 41.64 -7.16 0.78
C GLN A 314 42.84 -8.05 0.40
N ALA A 315 42.80 -9.33 0.76
CA ALA A 315 43.85 -10.30 0.46
C ALA A 315 43.64 -11.00 -0.91
N HIS A 316 43.00 -10.34 -1.88
CA HIS A 316 42.80 -10.86 -3.24
C HIS A 316 43.14 -9.79 -4.29
N CYS A 317 43.61 -10.24 -5.44
CA CYS A 317 43.86 -9.40 -6.60
C CYS A 317 42.52 -9.14 -7.27
N GLY A 318 42.06 -7.88 -7.28
CA GLY A 318 40.75 -7.52 -7.86
C GLY A 318 40.64 -7.80 -9.35
N ALA A 319 41.76 -7.77 -10.09
CA ALA A 319 41.78 -8.16 -11.49
C ALA A 319 41.60 -9.68 -11.66
N CYS A 320 42.31 -10.51 -10.87
CA CYS A 320 42.10 -11.95 -10.89
C CYS A 320 40.66 -12.34 -10.50
N GLU A 321 40.09 -11.64 -9.52
CA GLU A 321 38.69 -11.85 -9.12
C GLU A 321 37.73 -11.45 -10.26
N ALA A 322 38.00 -10.35 -10.96
CA ALA A 322 37.23 -9.95 -12.14
C ALA A 322 37.32 -11.00 -13.27
N ASP A 323 38.51 -11.53 -13.55
CA ASP A 323 38.71 -12.60 -14.56
C ASP A 323 37.95 -13.88 -14.18
N GLU A 324 37.98 -14.28 -12.92
CA GLU A 324 37.26 -15.44 -12.43
C GLU A 324 35.74 -15.24 -12.50
N ILE A 325 35.27 -14.03 -12.19
CA ILE A 325 33.86 -13.64 -12.33
C ILE A 325 33.45 -13.71 -13.80
N GLU A 326 34.24 -13.16 -14.72
CA GLU A 326 33.99 -13.20 -16.16
C GLU A 326 33.94 -14.65 -16.66
N ALA A 327 34.95 -15.46 -16.35
CA ALA A 327 35.02 -16.86 -16.76
C ALA A 327 33.83 -17.67 -16.24
N ARG A 328 33.45 -17.50 -14.96
CA ARG A 328 32.28 -18.16 -14.37
C ARG A 328 30.98 -17.69 -15.02
N TRP A 329 30.88 -16.41 -15.34
CA TRP A 329 29.71 -15.84 -15.99
C TRP A 329 29.53 -16.38 -17.42
N LEU A 330 30.60 -16.40 -18.21
CA LEU A 330 30.62 -17.00 -19.54
C LEU A 330 30.32 -18.50 -19.51
N ASN A 331 30.86 -19.25 -18.53
CA ASN A 331 30.53 -20.66 -18.34
C ASN A 331 29.04 -20.88 -17.97
N THR A 332 28.45 -19.96 -17.19
CA THR A 332 27.00 -20.01 -16.88
C THR A 332 26.15 -19.85 -18.13
N ILE A 333 26.59 -19.03 -19.09
CA ILE A 333 25.94 -18.86 -20.38
C ILE A 333 26.11 -20.10 -21.25
N ALA A 334 27.35 -20.59 -21.37
CA ALA A 334 27.70 -21.76 -22.18
C ALA A 334 27.00 -23.05 -21.69
N SER A 335 26.99 -23.30 -20.38
CA SER A 335 26.34 -24.48 -19.76
C SER A 335 24.82 -24.52 -19.96
N ARG A 336 24.20 -23.40 -20.30
CA ARG A 336 22.77 -23.28 -20.59
C ARG A 336 22.48 -23.11 -22.08
N SER A 337 23.49 -23.36 -22.92
CA SER A 337 23.45 -23.18 -24.38
C SER A 337 22.91 -21.80 -24.75
N GLY A 338 23.30 -20.77 -23.98
CA GLY A 338 22.95 -19.39 -24.25
C GLY A 338 23.99 -18.71 -25.15
N GLU A 339 23.55 -17.68 -25.85
CA GLU A 339 24.37 -16.84 -26.72
C GLU A 339 24.34 -15.40 -26.21
N LEU A 340 25.50 -14.75 -26.17
CA LEU A 340 25.62 -13.33 -25.83
C LEU A 340 25.56 -12.49 -27.11
N LEU A 341 24.53 -11.63 -27.20
CA LEU A 341 24.24 -10.86 -28.40
C LEU A 341 24.90 -9.47 -28.40
N ASN A 342 25.42 -8.98 -27.26
CA ASN A 342 26.01 -7.65 -27.18
C ASN A 342 27.37 -7.62 -26.45
N GLY A 343 28.44 -7.51 -27.24
CA GLY A 343 29.79 -7.16 -26.78
C GLY A 343 30.42 -8.13 -25.77
N PRO A 344 31.68 -7.88 -25.37
CA PRO A 344 32.34 -8.65 -24.32
C PRO A 344 31.78 -8.29 -22.93
N PHE A 345 32.08 -9.12 -21.93
CA PHE A 345 31.75 -8.83 -20.55
C PHE A 345 32.50 -7.57 -20.06
N ARG A 346 31.78 -6.66 -19.40
CA ARG A 346 32.32 -5.39 -18.87
C ARG A 346 32.05 -5.21 -17.38
N GLY A 347 31.50 -6.23 -16.72
CA GLY A 347 31.19 -6.22 -15.29
C GLY A 347 29.76 -6.65 -14.95
N LEU A 348 29.52 -6.91 -13.67
CA LEU A 348 28.24 -7.45 -13.17
C LEU A 348 27.09 -6.43 -13.12
N SER A 349 27.40 -5.14 -13.07
CA SER A 349 26.40 -4.07 -13.05
C SER A 349 25.82 -3.73 -14.43
N GLU A 350 26.50 -4.16 -15.49
CA GLU A 350 26.13 -3.87 -16.88
C GLU A 350 24.95 -4.72 -17.35
N ARG A 351 24.30 -4.23 -18.41
CA ARG A 351 23.16 -4.89 -19.06
C ARG A 351 23.58 -5.63 -20.32
N TYR A 352 23.19 -6.89 -20.39
CA TYR A 352 23.50 -7.81 -21.48
C TYR A 352 22.23 -8.34 -22.13
N ARG A 353 22.26 -8.46 -23.45
CA ARG A 353 21.24 -9.08 -24.28
C ARG A 353 21.68 -10.52 -24.57
N LEU A 354 20.89 -11.48 -24.10
CA LEU A 354 21.18 -12.90 -24.20
C LEU A 354 20.08 -13.59 -25.01
N ARG A 355 20.45 -14.65 -25.73
CA ARG A 355 19.53 -15.60 -26.38
C ARG A 355 19.67 -16.96 -25.71
N CYS A 356 18.58 -17.66 -25.40
CA CYS A 356 18.66 -19.03 -24.86
C CYS A 356 18.56 -20.08 -25.97
N ALA A 357 18.77 -21.35 -25.61
CA ALA A 357 18.62 -22.50 -26.51
C ALA A 357 17.27 -22.56 -27.24
N GLU A 358 16.19 -22.12 -26.58
CA GLU A 358 14.84 -22.06 -27.16
C GLU A 358 14.62 -20.82 -28.05
N GLY A 359 15.66 -20.02 -28.30
CA GLY A 359 15.60 -18.84 -29.17
C GLY A 359 15.06 -17.56 -28.53
N HIS A 360 14.66 -17.57 -27.25
CA HIS A 360 14.16 -16.36 -26.59
C HIS A 360 15.29 -15.36 -26.34
N GLU A 361 15.06 -14.10 -26.73
CA GLU A 361 15.98 -12.99 -26.48
C GLU A 361 15.50 -12.12 -25.32
N TRP A 362 16.39 -11.80 -24.38
CA TRP A 362 16.06 -10.89 -23.28
C TRP A 362 17.26 -10.08 -22.83
N GLU A 363 16.98 -9.00 -22.10
CA GLU A 363 17.99 -8.15 -21.48
C GLU A 363 18.02 -8.34 -19.96
N THR A 364 19.21 -8.47 -19.38
CA THR A 364 19.41 -8.68 -17.94
C THR A 364 20.74 -8.09 -17.48
N THR A 365 20.94 -7.95 -16.17
CA THR A 365 22.25 -7.58 -15.63
C THR A 365 23.15 -8.78 -15.39
N GLY A 366 24.47 -8.57 -15.42
CA GLY A 366 25.47 -9.61 -15.15
C GLY A 366 25.29 -10.27 -13.78
N GLU A 367 24.94 -9.49 -12.75
CA GLU A 367 24.68 -9.97 -11.39
C GLU A 367 23.51 -10.97 -11.30
N LEU A 368 22.46 -10.79 -12.09
CA LEU A 368 21.31 -11.71 -12.09
C LEU A 368 21.68 -13.08 -12.67
N ILE A 369 22.48 -13.09 -13.73
CA ILE A 369 23.02 -14.32 -14.31
C ILE A 369 23.96 -15.02 -13.32
N ARG A 370 24.84 -14.27 -12.64
CA ARG A 370 25.72 -14.81 -11.59
C ARG A 370 24.94 -15.47 -10.45
N ARG A 371 23.78 -14.90 -10.06
CA ARG A 371 22.86 -15.49 -9.07
C ARG A 371 22.06 -16.69 -9.60
N GLY A 372 22.28 -17.11 -10.84
CA GLY A 372 21.65 -18.27 -11.46
C GLY A 372 20.27 -17.99 -12.08
N LYS A 373 19.79 -16.73 -12.11
CA LYS A 373 18.57 -16.37 -12.83
C LYS A 373 18.81 -16.48 -14.33
N TRP A 374 17.80 -16.93 -15.08
CA TRP A 374 17.90 -17.19 -16.53
C TRP A 374 16.69 -16.65 -17.29
N CYS A 375 16.62 -16.99 -18.58
CA CYS A 375 15.52 -16.74 -19.50
C CYS A 375 14.15 -16.69 -18.79
N PRO A 376 13.51 -15.52 -18.74
CA PRO A 376 12.21 -15.34 -18.09
C PRO A 376 11.11 -16.18 -18.72
N GLU A 377 11.17 -16.41 -20.03
CA GLU A 377 10.14 -17.16 -20.76
C GLU A 377 10.22 -18.66 -20.44
N CYS A 378 11.40 -19.27 -20.61
CA CYS A 378 11.63 -20.65 -20.17
C CYS A 378 11.36 -20.82 -18.66
N GLY A 379 11.73 -19.82 -17.85
CA GLY A 379 11.44 -19.81 -16.42
C GLY A 379 9.95 -19.77 -16.09
N ARG A 380 9.14 -19.01 -16.84
CA ARG A 380 7.68 -18.97 -16.69
C ARG A 380 7.04 -20.29 -17.10
N VAL A 381 7.48 -20.93 -18.17
CA VAL A 381 6.98 -22.24 -18.62
C VAL A 381 7.28 -23.30 -17.56
N LYS A 382 8.56 -23.45 -17.16
CA LYS A 382 8.94 -24.39 -16.09
C LYS A 382 8.22 -24.12 -14.77
N SER A 383 8.06 -22.85 -14.39
CA SER A 383 7.29 -22.48 -13.20
C SER A 383 5.81 -22.80 -13.37
N ALA A 384 5.23 -22.64 -14.55
CA ALA A 384 3.83 -22.97 -14.80
C ALA A 384 3.59 -24.48 -14.75
N GLU A 385 4.54 -25.29 -15.20
CA GLU A 385 4.52 -26.75 -15.14
C GLU A 385 4.70 -27.26 -13.70
N CYS A 386 5.70 -26.77 -12.97
CA CYS A 386 5.94 -27.16 -11.57
C CYS A 386 4.92 -26.58 -10.57
N ASN A 387 4.12 -25.59 -10.96
CA ASN A 387 3.03 -25.03 -10.12
C ASN A 387 1.70 -25.81 -10.24
N ILE A 388 1.65 -26.86 -11.06
CA ILE A 388 0.54 -27.80 -11.05
C ILE A 388 0.81 -28.81 -9.94
N LEU A 389 0.22 -28.54 -8.77
CA LEU A 389 0.15 -29.53 -7.69
C LEU A 389 -0.59 -30.76 -8.22
N ALA A 390 0.11 -31.90 -8.30
CA ALA A 390 -0.47 -33.17 -8.75
C ALA A 390 -1.68 -33.58 -7.88
N ASP A 391 -1.67 -33.20 -6.60
CA ASP A 391 -2.74 -33.43 -5.63
C ASP A 391 -3.73 -32.24 -5.51
N GLY A 392 -3.62 -31.23 -6.37
CA GLY A 392 -4.37 -29.98 -6.25
C GLY A 392 -5.89 -30.17 -6.28
N LEU A 393 -6.39 -31.10 -7.09
CA LEU A 393 -7.82 -31.41 -7.12
C LEU A 393 -8.29 -32.09 -5.84
N ALA A 394 -7.53 -33.10 -5.38
CA ALA A 394 -7.83 -33.85 -4.16
C ALA A 394 -7.86 -32.91 -2.94
N ARG A 395 -6.93 -31.96 -2.86
CA ARG A 395 -6.89 -30.93 -1.80
C ARG A 395 -8.13 -30.04 -1.82
N LEU A 396 -8.57 -29.56 -2.99
CA LEU A 396 -9.78 -28.73 -3.09
C LEU A 396 -11.04 -29.53 -2.75
N GLN A 397 -11.10 -30.81 -3.07
CA GLN A 397 -12.19 -31.70 -2.70
C GLN A 397 -12.22 -31.95 -1.19
N ALA A 398 -11.06 -32.19 -0.56
CA ALA A 398 -10.95 -32.37 0.89
C ALA A 398 -11.39 -31.11 1.66
N ILE A 399 -10.96 -29.91 1.24
CA ILE A 399 -11.40 -28.64 1.84
C ILE A 399 -12.92 -28.49 1.71
N ALA A 400 -13.48 -28.85 0.55
CA ALA A 400 -14.92 -28.79 0.36
C ALA A 400 -15.67 -29.72 1.31
N GLN A 401 -15.21 -30.97 1.44
CA GLN A 401 -15.79 -31.95 2.36
C GLN A 401 -15.68 -31.49 3.82
N GLN A 402 -14.54 -30.93 4.23
CA GLN A 402 -14.34 -30.39 5.59
C GLN A 402 -15.37 -29.32 5.95
N HIS A 403 -15.78 -28.49 4.98
CA HIS A 403 -16.81 -27.48 5.18
C HIS A 403 -18.25 -27.97 4.87
N GLY A 404 -18.45 -29.28 4.76
CA GLY A 404 -19.75 -29.90 4.45
C GLY A 404 -20.27 -29.55 3.05
N GLY A 405 -19.38 -29.21 2.12
CA GLY A 405 -19.72 -28.89 0.73
C GLY A 405 -19.03 -29.81 -0.28
N ARG A 406 -19.16 -29.46 -1.56
CA ARG A 406 -18.56 -30.18 -2.69
C ARG A 406 -17.81 -29.24 -3.63
N CYS A 407 -16.65 -29.70 -4.09
CA CYS A 407 -15.96 -29.11 -5.22
C CYS A 407 -16.57 -29.70 -6.50
N LEU A 408 -17.00 -28.85 -7.43
CA LEU A 408 -17.63 -29.23 -8.70
C LEU A 408 -16.63 -29.27 -9.87
N ALA A 409 -15.33 -29.14 -9.60
CA ALA A 409 -14.30 -29.20 -10.62
C ALA A 409 -13.96 -30.65 -10.96
N ALA A 410 -13.85 -30.95 -12.26
CA ALA A 410 -13.40 -32.26 -12.75
C ALA A 410 -11.88 -32.33 -12.94
N LYS A 411 -11.22 -31.18 -13.13
CA LYS A 411 -9.77 -31.08 -13.36
C LYS A 411 -9.20 -29.89 -12.60
N TYR A 412 -8.02 -30.08 -12.02
CA TYR A 412 -7.20 -29.00 -11.48
C TYR A 412 -6.21 -28.53 -12.55
N THR A 413 -6.14 -27.21 -12.74
CA THR A 413 -5.23 -26.59 -13.69
C THR A 413 -4.10 -25.88 -12.94
N ARG A 414 -4.40 -24.83 -12.17
CA ARG A 414 -3.43 -24.07 -11.38
C ARG A 414 -4.06 -23.55 -10.08
N SER A 415 -3.23 -23.12 -9.14
CA SER A 415 -3.69 -22.64 -7.83
C SER A 415 -4.51 -21.35 -7.91
N ARG A 416 -4.21 -20.47 -8.89
CA ARG A 416 -4.93 -19.20 -9.08
C ARG A 416 -6.17 -19.30 -9.96
N ASP A 417 -6.40 -20.44 -10.58
CA ASP A 417 -7.57 -20.64 -11.43
C ASP A 417 -8.84 -20.79 -10.60
N HIS A 418 -9.98 -20.48 -11.22
CA HIS A 418 -11.27 -20.41 -10.55
C HIS A 418 -12.04 -21.73 -10.71
N TYR A 419 -12.40 -22.31 -9.57
CA TYR A 419 -13.14 -23.57 -9.49
C TYR A 419 -14.55 -23.30 -8.94
N ARG A 420 -15.50 -24.16 -9.31
CA ARG A 420 -16.88 -24.09 -8.82
C ARG A 420 -17.01 -24.92 -7.54
N PHE A 421 -17.69 -24.37 -6.54
CA PHE A 421 -17.97 -25.01 -5.26
C PHE A 421 -19.45 -24.89 -4.90
N GLU A 422 -19.92 -25.80 -4.07
CA GLU A 422 -21.25 -25.78 -3.47
C GLU A 422 -21.16 -26.12 -1.98
N CYS A 423 -21.84 -25.36 -1.12
CA CYS A 423 -21.83 -25.62 0.33
C CYS A 423 -23.01 -26.49 0.76
N ALA A 424 -23.02 -26.93 2.03
CA ALA A 424 -24.12 -27.68 2.65
C ALA A 424 -25.50 -27.02 2.46
N LYS A 425 -25.57 -25.68 2.41
CA LYS A 425 -26.80 -24.91 2.21
C LYS A 425 -27.19 -24.73 0.73
N GLY A 426 -26.55 -25.44 -0.20
CA GLY A 426 -26.84 -25.40 -1.63
C GLY A 426 -26.34 -24.15 -2.38
N HIS A 427 -25.58 -23.27 -1.73
CA HIS A 427 -25.05 -22.08 -2.42
C HIS A 427 -23.91 -22.48 -3.36
N ARG A 428 -24.01 -22.08 -4.64
CA ARG A 428 -22.95 -22.28 -5.64
C ARG A 428 -22.15 -20.99 -5.88
N TRP A 429 -20.82 -21.09 -5.93
CA TRP A 429 -19.95 -19.96 -6.26
C TRP A 429 -18.69 -20.39 -7.01
N LYS A 430 -17.99 -19.42 -7.60
CA LYS A 430 -16.65 -19.59 -8.19
C LYS A 430 -15.62 -18.91 -7.28
N ALA A 431 -14.52 -19.59 -7.00
CA ALA A 431 -13.40 -19.01 -6.25
C ALA A 431 -12.08 -19.64 -6.71
N SER A 432 -10.96 -18.94 -6.48
CA SER A 432 -9.66 -19.49 -6.82
C SER A 432 -9.26 -20.62 -5.87
N GLY A 433 -8.49 -21.60 -6.37
CA GLY A 433 -8.00 -22.71 -5.55
C GLY A 433 -7.18 -22.22 -4.35
N GLN A 434 -6.36 -21.19 -4.55
CA GLN A 434 -5.56 -20.54 -3.52
C GLN A 434 -6.45 -19.99 -2.39
N MET A 435 -7.57 -19.33 -2.69
CA MET A 435 -8.46 -18.79 -1.66
C MET A 435 -9.05 -19.87 -0.76
N MET A 436 -9.38 -21.04 -1.31
CA MET A 436 -9.91 -22.16 -0.52
C MET A 436 -8.83 -22.71 0.44
N VAL A 437 -7.58 -22.81 -0.04
CA VAL A 437 -6.45 -23.22 0.80
C VAL A 437 -6.18 -22.21 1.93
N HIS A 438 -6.45 -20.92 1.71
CA HIS A 438 -6.31 -19.87 2.74
C HIS A 438 -7.53 -19.78 3.69
N GLY A 439 -8.45 -20.76 3.66
CA GLY A 439 -9.57 -20.85 4.59
C GLY A 439 -10.79 -19.98 4.24
N HIS A 440 -10.86 -19.43 3.03
CA HIS A 440 -12.09 -18.77 2.57
C HIS A 440 -13.11 -19.80 2.11
N TRP A 441 -14.38 -19.61 2.47
CA TRP A 441 -15.47 -20.49 2.05
C TRP A 441 -16.68 -19.69 1.52
N CYS A 442 -17.86 -20.32 1.52
CA CYS A 442 -19.10 -19.81 0.95
C CYS A 442 -19.38 -18.34 1.33
N PRO A 443 -19.32 -17.39 0.37
CA PRO A 443 -19.48 -15.97 0.65
C PRO A 443 -20.90 -15.62 1.10
N LYS A 444 -21.91 -16.35 0.62
CA LYS A 444 -23.30 -16.19 1.07
C LYS A 444 -23.46 -16.61 2.53
N CYS A 445 -22.94 -17.78 2.92
CA CYS A 445 -22.99 -18.22 4.32
C CYS A 445 -22.19 -17.28 5.24
N ALA A 446 -21.00 -16.85 4.81
CA ALA A 446 -20.21 -15.87 5.56
C ALA A 446 -20.92 -14.52 5.67
N GLY A 447 -21.61 -14.07 4.62
CA GLY A 447 -22.42 -12.86 4.63
C GLY A 447 -23.63 -12.94 5.56
N ILE A 448 -24.32 -14.09 5.58
CA ILE A 448 -25.45 -14.34 6.49
C ILE A 448 -24.95 -14.40 7.94
N ALA A 449 -23.87 -15.12 8.23
CA ALA A 449 -23.26 -15.17 9.57
C ALA A 449 -22.77 -13.79 10.06
N ARG A 450 -22.44 -12.88 9.13
CA ARG A 450 -22.05 -11.49 9.45
C ARG A 450 -23.24 -10.56 9.69
N ARG A 451 -24.48 -10.96 9.37
CA ARG A 451 -25.67 -10.16 9.70
C ARG A 451 -25.90 -10.22 11.22
N LEU A 452 -25.58 -9.11 11.87
CA LEU A 452 -25.91 -8.88 13.28
C LEU A 452 -27.44 -8.78 13.42
N THR A 453 -28.01 -9.42 14.44
CA THR A 453 -29.44 -9.34 14.79
C THR A 453 -29.66 -8.46 16.01
N LEU A 454 -30.90 -8.05 16.27
CA LEU A 454 -31.27 -7.36 17.51
C LEU A 454 -30.93 -8.19 18.75
N GLU A 455 -31.19 -9.51 18.70
CA GLU A 455 -30.83 -10.45 19.77
C GLU A 455 -29.32 -10.44 20.06
N THR A 456 -28.50 -10.34 19.00
CA THR A 456 -27.04 -10.20 19.15
C THR A 456 -26.69 -8.91 19.90
N MET A 457 -27.42 -7.82 19.67
CA MET A 457 -27.20 -6.55 20.39
C MET A 457 -27.64 -6.64 21.85
N GLN A 458 -28.77 -7.27 22.11
CA GLN A 458 -29.28 -7.51 23.46
C GLN A 458 -28.34 -8.39 24.28
N ASP A 459 -27.78 -9.43 23.68
CA ASP A 459 -26.79 -10.30 24.34
C ASP A 459 -25.48 -9.55 24.66
N ILE A 460 -24.99 -8.72 23.73
CA ILE A 460 -23.83 -7.84 23.99
C ILE A 460 -24.10 -6.89 25.15
N ALA A 461 -25.30 -6.32 25.23
CA ALA A 461 -25.66 -5.44 26.31
C ALA A 461 -25.67 -6.17 27.66
N ARG A 462 -26.31 -7.34 27.70
CA ARG A 462 -26.39 -8.19 28.90
C ARG A 462 -25.01 -8.60 29.40
N LYS A 463 -24.12 -9.02 28.50
CA LYS A 463 -22.72 -9.36 28.83
C LYS A 463 -21.91 -8.21 29.43
N ARG A 464 -22.32 -6.96 29.18
CA ARG A 464 -21.69 -5.76 29.73
C ARG A 464 -22.49 -5.14 30.89
N GLY A 465 -23.41 -5.92 31.48
CA GLY A 465 -24.24 -5.51 32.61
C GLY A 465 -25.27 -4.43 32.26
N GLY A 466 -25.60 -4.24 30.97
CA GLY A 466 -26.55 -3.23 30.52
C GLY A 466 -27.68 -3.81 29.66
N LEU A 467 -28.49 -2.91 29.09
CA LEU A 467 -29.65 -3.25 28.27
C LEU A 467 -29.58 -2.56 26.90
N CYS A 468 -30.02 -3.27 25.85
CA CYS A 468 -30.33 -2.66 24.57
C CYS A 468 -31.83 -2.35 24.56
N MET A 469 -32.19 -1.07 24.61
CA MET A 469 -33.58 -0.60 24.73
C MET A 469 -34.30 -0.48 23.38
N SER A 470 -33.56 -0.55 22.27
CA SER A 470 -34.18 -0.55 20.94
C SER A 470 -34.93 -1.85 20.65
N THR A 471 -36.07 -1.73 19.99
CA THR A 471 -36.94 -2.85 19.57
C THR A 471 -36.69 -3.30 18.13
N GLU A 472 -35.89 -2.57 17.36
CA GLU A 472 -35.58 -2.88 15.97
C GLU A 472 -34.08 -2.75 15.67
N TYR A 473 -33.61 -3.56 14.71
CA TYR A 473 -32.24 -3.52 14.20
C TYR A 473 -32.26 -3.23 12.69
N GLN A 474 -31.87 -2.02 12.31
CA GLN A 474 -31.88 -1.55 10.92
C GLN A 474 -30.48 -1.54 10.27
N GLY A 475 -29.43 -1.93 11.00
CA GLY A 475 -28.08 -2.07 10.46
C GLY A 475 -26.97 -1.63 11.42
N ALA A 476 -25.71 -1.97 11.07
CA ALA A 476 -24.57 -1.82 12.00
C ALA A 476 -24.16 -0.36 12.29
N HIS A 477 -24.60 0.57 11.45
CA HIS A 477 -24.29 2.00 11.56
C HIS A 477 -25.50 2.84 12.04
N VAL A 478 -26.69 2.25 12.13
CA VAL A 478 -27.87 2.91 12.68
C VAL A 478 -27.75 2.91 14.21
N LYS A 479 -28.04 4.04 14.85
CA LYS A 479 -27.92 4.18 16.30
C LYS A 479 -29.01 3.35 16.99
N LEU A 480 -28.62 2.60 18.01
CA LEU A 480 -29.53 1.97 18.97
C LEU A 480 -29.42 2.71 20.30
N THR A 481 -30.46 2.58 21.12
CA THR A 481 -30.51 3.11 22.49
C THR A 481 -30.03 2.03 23.45
N TRP A 482 -29.04 2.37 24.27
CA TRP A 482 -28.37 1.47 25.21
C TRP A 482 -28.47 2.04 26.63
N GLN A 483 -28.50 1.15 27.62
CA GLN A 483 -28.40 1.46 29.04
C GLN A 483 -27.25 0.66 29.64
N CYS A 484 -26.44 1.24 30.53
CA CYS A 484 -25.33 0.54 31.20
C CYS A 484 -25.75 0.06 32.59
N HIS A 485 -24.86 -0.68 33.25
CA HIS A 485 -25.07 -1.16 34.62
C HIS A 485 -25.26 -0.05 35.67
N ARG A 486 -24.85 1.19 35.39
CA ARG A 486 -25.10 2.37 36.26
C ARG A 486 -26.39 3.11 35.91
N GLY A 487 -27.18 2.64 34.95
CA GLY A 487 -28.43 3.27 34.54
C GLY A 487 -28.31 4.37 33.47
N HIS A 488 -27.11 4.75 33.03
CA HIS A 488 -26.96 5.77 31.97
C HIS A 488 -27.53 5.29 30.64
N VAL A 489 -28.38 6.11 30.04
CA VAL A 489 -28.94 5.87 28.70
C VAL A 489 -28.20 6.70 27.65
N TRP A 490 -27.79 6.08 26.54
CA TRP A 490 -27.15 6.78 25.41
C TRP A 490 -27.46 6.12 24.07
N GLN A 491 -27.25 6.86 22.99
CA GLN A 491 -27.37 6.36 21.62
C GLN A 491 -25.99 6.06 21.03
N SER A 492 -25.81 4.85 20.51
CA SER A 492 -24.58 4.44 19.81
C SER A 492 -24.87 3.41 18.74
N SER A 493 -24.02 3.36 17.71
CA SER A 493 -24.15 2.35 16.67
C SER A 493 -23.61 0.99 17.13
N PRO A 494 -24.23 -0.13 16.72
CA PRO A 494 -23.73 -1.48 16.91
C PRO A 494 -22.25 -1.67 16.58
N ALA A 495 -21.77 -1.04 15.49
CA ALA A 495 -20.37 -1.12 15.09
C ALA A 495 -19.42 -0.49 16.12
N ASN A 496 -19.80 0.61 16.77
CA ASN A 496 -18.99 1.23 17.82
C ASN A 496 -18.96 0.38 19.09
N VAL A 497 -20.11 -0.19 19.45
CA VAL A 497 -20.27 -1.03 20.65
C VAL A 497 -19.55 -2.37 20.49
N LYS A 498 -19.79 -3.08 19.39
CA LYS A 498 -19.23 -4.42 19.13
C LYS A 498 -17.78 -4.37 18.67
N ASN A 499 -17.48 -3.61 17.61
CA ASN A 499 -16.18 -3.69 16.92
C ASN A 499 -15.13 -2.77 17.54
N LYS A 500 -15.52 -1.59 18.05
CA LYS A 500 -14.58 -0.63 18.66
C LYS A 500 -14.54 -0.70 20.19
N GLY A 501 -15.33 -1.56 20.81
CA GLY A 501 -15.38 -1.73 22.26
C GLY A 501 -15.89 -0.51 23.04
N ARG A 502 -16.49 0.49 22.40
CA ARG A 502 -16.97 1.70 23.09
C ARG A 502 -18.32 1.43 23.74
N TRP A 503 -18.36 1.42 25.07
CA TRP A 503 -19.57 1.15 25.85
C TRP A 503 -20.29 2.44 26.24
N CYS A 504 -20.27 2.81 27.53
CA CYS A 504 -20.95 3.98 28.04
C CYS A 504 -19.99 5.19 28.14
N PRO A 505 -20.28 6.33 27.48
CA PRO A 505 -19.42 7.51 27.54
C PRO A 505 -19.37 8.14 28.93
N ASN A 506 -20.48 8.10 29.68
CA ASN A 506 -20.54 8.66 31.04
C ASN A 506 -19.71 7.82 32.01
N CYS A 507 -19.80 6.48 31.95
CA CYS A 507 -18.94 5.61 32.75
C CYS A 507 -17.46 5.80 32.41
N ALA A 508 -17.11 5.90 31.13
CA ALA A 508 -15.73 6.16 30.71
C ALA A 508 -15.21 7.51 31.25
N PHE A 509 -16.05 8.54 31.31
CA PHE A 509 -15.69 9.82 31.91
C PHE A 509 -15.52 9.71 33.43
N LEU A 510 -16.42 8.98 34.11
CA LEU A 510 -16.33 8.70 35.55
C LEU A 510 -15.06 7.93 35.91
N GLU A 511 -14.59 7.01 35.07
CA GLU A 511 -13.31 6.31 35.31
C GLU A 511 -12.10 7.25 35.17
N MET A 512 -12.18 8.24 34.28
CA MET A 512 -11.06 9.15 33.99
C MET A 512 -10.94 10.32 34.98
N THR A 513 -12.04 10.78 35.56
CA THR A 513 -12.05 11.98 36.40
C THR A 513 -11.98 11.68 37.91
N LYS A 514 -11.05 12.34 38.61
CA LYS A 514 -10.89 12.26 40.08
C LYS A 514 -11.62 13.37 40.85
N ASP A 515 -12.17 14.37 40.16
CA ASP A 515 -12.83 15.53 40.75
C ASP A 515 -14.25 15.19 41.24
N PRO A 516 -14.54 15.24 42.55
CA PRO A 516 -15.83 14.85 43.11
C PRO A 516 -17.03 15.59 42.53
N LYS A 517 -16.90 16.90 42.26
CA LYS A 517 -17.99 17.72 41.71
C LYS A 517 -18.33 17.32 40.28
N LYS A 518 -17.30 17.01 39.48
CA LYS A 518 -17.49 16.52 38.10
C LYS A 518 -18.02 15.10 38.08
N ARG A 519 -17.62 14.25 39.03
CA ARG A 519 -18.16 12.89 39.16
C ARG A 519 -19.67 12.92 39.43
N LEU A 520 -20.14 13.77 40.34
CA LEU A 520 -21.57 13.90 40.66
C LEU A 520 -22.42 14.22 39.42
N LYS A 521 -21.95 15.13 38.56
CA LYS A 521 -22.64 15.53 37.31
C LYS A 521 -22.88 14.37 36.33
N TRP A 522 -21.96 13.41 36.28
CA TRP A 522 -22.01 12.29 35.33
C TRP A 522 -22.46 10.99 35.97
N ASP A 523 -22.69 10.98 37.29
CA ASP A 523 -23.35 9.87 37.95
C ASP A 523 -24.85 9.84 37.60
N TYR A 524 -25.44 8.66 37.64
CA TYR A 524 -26.88 8.53 37.37
C TYR A 524 -27.71 9.15 38.50
N GLU A 525 -27.25 9.01 39.74
CA GLU A 525 -27.89 9.50 40.97
C GLU A 525 -27.77 11.03 41.18
N GLY A 526 -26.92 11.71 40.40
CA GLY A 526 -26.66 13.15 40.53
C GLY A 526 -27.43 14.04 39.53
N ARG A 527 -28.48 13.51 38.86
CA ARG A 527 -29.39 14.29 38.03
C ARG A 527 -30.67 14.62 38.81
N GLU A 528 -30.64 15.70 39.57
CA GLU A 528 -31.85 16.49 39.84
C GLU A 528 -32.05 17.52 38.72
#